data_AF-A0A0F8KQF5-F1
#
_entry.id   AF-A0A0F8KQF5-F1
#
_cell.length_a   1.000
_cell.length_b   1.000
_cell.length_c   1.000
_cell.angle_alpha   90.00
_cell.angle_beta   90.00
_cell.angle_gamma   90.00
#
_symmetry.space_group_name_H-M   'P 1'
#
loop_
_entity.id
_entity.type
_entity.pdbx_description
1 polymer ?
#
loop_
_entity_poly.entity_id
_entity_poly.type
_entity_poly.pdbx_seq_one_letter_code
_entity_poly.pdbx_strand_id
1 'polypeptide(L)'
;MKRTSTEWKQKRAEFVKGKVCAWCSSPDRLCVFTPGVSSPAEIRSGIYNLAYTRFKEVYREKYQQFEYILTGKHRHKSHPAWHRASTIHKIEPDHSDLEEQIIERLIEDRGEGNFKQLYHEWLAENGIEELIEEEIKKAEEESASFEHAIVLCKSCHFASMKGMEICPRCRKRYKSSRYETCFDCLPEEKKKDILARQNEKKS
;
A
#
# COMPACT_ATOMS: atom_id res chain seq x y z
N MET A 1 24.63 -12.00 2.83
CA MET A 1 24.99 -13.32 2.22
C MET A 1 24.09 -13.59 1.01
N LYS A 2 24.63 -13.82 -0.19
CA LYS A 2 23.79 -14.05 -1.40
C LYS A 2 23.00 -15.36 -1.27
N ARG A 3 21.71 -15.37 -1.62
CA ARG A 3 20.85 -16.58 -1.61
C ARG A 3 21.34 -17.71 -2.54
N THR A 4 22.20 -17.38 -3.49
CA THR A 4 22.81 -18.34 -4.42
C THR A 4 24.07 -19.01 -3.86
N SER A 5 24.63 -18.49 -2.75
CA SER A 5 25.87 -19.02 -2.17
C SER A 5 25.68 -20.42 -1.60
N THR A 6 26.77 -21.19 -1.60
CA THR A 6 26.81 -22.53 -0.98
C THR A 6 26.51 -22.46 0.52
N GLU A 7 27.09 -21.47 1.20
CA GLU A 7 26.86 -21.19 2.63
C GLU A 7 25.37 -20.97 2.93
N TRP A 8 24.67 -20.16 2.12
CA TRP A 8 23.24 -19.92 2.32
C TRP A 8 22.43 -21.20 2.11
N LYS A 9 22.77 -21.99 1.09
CA LYS A 9 22.08 -23.26 0.81
C LYS A 9 22.26 -24.26 1.94
N GLN A 10 23.45 -24.34 2.54
CA GLN A 10 23.73 -25.18 3.70
C GLN A 10 22.95 -24.71 4.93
N LYS A 11 23.06 -23.43 5.30
CA LYS A 11 22.32 -22.83 6.42
C LYS A 11 20.80 -23.04 6.27
N ARG A 12 20.27 -22.86 5.06
CA ARG A 12 18.86 -23.12 4.75
C ARG A 12 18.52 -24.61 4.92
N ALA A 13 19.35 -25.52 4.40
CA ALA A 13 19.08 -26.95 4.49
C ALA A 13 19.04 -27.41 5.95
N GLU A 14 19.96 -26.94 6.78
CA GLU A 14 19.96 -27.17 8.23
C GLU A 14 18.72 -26.60 8.89
N PHE A 15 18.37 -25.35 8.59
CA PHE A 15 17.18 -24.72 9.16
C PHE A 15 15.88 -25.45 8.80
N VAL A 16 15.78 -26.04 7.61
CA VAL A 16 14.57 -26.75 7.13
C VAL A 16 14.53 -28.20 7.60
N LYS A 17 15.66 -28.78 8.02
CA LYS A 17 15.75 -30.19 8.41
C LYS A 17 14.75 -30.53 9.51
N GLY A 18 13.90 -31.53 9.26
CA GLY A 18 12.88 -31.99 10.20
C GLY A 18 11.67 -31.06 10.37
N LYS A 19 11.62 -29.93 9.66
CA LYS A 19 10.46 -29.02 9.68
C LYS A 19 9.44 -29.39 8.61
N VAL A 20 8.21 -28.96 8.83
CA VAL A 20 7.10 -29.04 7.87
C VAL A 20 6.53 -27.66 7.62
N CYS A 21 5.66 -27.52 6.62
CA CYS A 21 4.93 -26.29 6.38
C CYS A 21 4.15 -25.86 7.63
N ALA A 22 4.38 -24.63 8.10
CA ALA A 22 3.69 -24.08 9.27
C ALA A 22 2.17 -23.93 9.08
N TRP A 23 1.68 -23.88 7.83
CA TRP A 23 0.26 -23.69 7.53
C TRP A 23 -0.50 -24.99 7.29
N CYS A 24 0.09 -25.91 6.52
CA CYS A 24 -0.60 -27.13 6.08
C CYS A 24 0.10 -28.42 6.49
N SER A 25 1.20 -28.34 7.23
CA SER A 25 2.00 -29.49 7.71
C SER A 25 2.59 -30.37 6.60
N SER A 26 2.52 -29.96 5.32
CA SER A 26 3.17 -30.67 4.23
C SER A 26 4.70 -30.66 4.42
N PRO A 27 5.38 -31.81 4.27
CA PRO A 27 6.84 -31.88 4.25
C PRO A 27 7.43 -31.50 2.88
N ASP A 28 6.58 -31.29 1.86
CA ASP A 28 7.02 -31.16 0.48
C ASP A 28 7.30 -29.71 0.08
N ARG A 29 8.32 -29.56 -0.78
CA ARG A 29 8.64 -28.28 -1.46
C ARG A 29 8.70 -27.09 -0.49
N LEU A 30 9.44 -27.26 0.60
CA LEU A 30 9.58 -26.27 1.66
C LEU A 30 10.47 -25.09 1.24
N CYS A 31 10.08 -23.90 1.67
CA CYS A 31 10.82 -22.66 1.52
C CYS A 31 10.85 -21.91 2.86
N VAL A 32 11.89 -21.10 3.03
CA VAL A 32 12.08 -20.25 4.20
C VAL A 32 11.57 -18.88 3.82
N PHE A 33 10.67 -18.34 4.64
CA PHE A 33 10.01 -17.07 4.44
C PHE A 33 10.08 -16.28 5.73
N THR A 34 10.49 -15.01 5.66
CA THR A 34 10.47 -14.10 6.82
C THR A 34 9.31 -13.14 6.62
N PRO A 35 8.18 -13.30 7.34
CA PRO A 35 7.04 -12.39 7.24
C PRO A 35 7.46 -10.95 7.55
N GLY A 36 6.89 -9.98 6.84
CA GLY A 36 7.14 -8.55 7.07
C GLY A 36 8.43 -8.01 6.42
N VAL A 37 9.37 -8.87 6.03
CA VAL A 37 10.57 -8.43 5.32
C VAL A 37 10.23 -8.11 3.87
N SER A 38 10.36 -6.83 3.52
CA SER A 38 10.16 -6.35 2.16
C SER A 38 11.34 -6.73 1.26
N SER A 39 11.07 -6.99 -0.01
CA SER A 39 12.13 -7.20 -1.00
C SER A 39 12.87 -5.89 -1.32
N PRO A 40 14.11 -5.96 -1.83
CA PRO A 40 14.85 -4.75 -2.21
C PRO A 40 14.10 -3.85 -3.21
N ALA A 41 13.31 -4.44 -4.10
CA ALA A 41 12.48 -3.69 -5.05
C ALA A 41 11.31 -2.98 -4.36
N GLU A 42 10.67 -3.62 -3.39
CA GLU A 42 9.58 -3.02 -2.60
C GLU A 42 10.09 -1.87 -1.72
N ILE A 43 11.23 -2.06 -1.04
CA ILE A 43 11.89 -1.02 -0.23
C ILE A 43 12.21 0.19 -1.11
N ARG A 44 12.92 -0.03 -2.22
CA ARG A 44 13.31 1.01 -3.17
C ARG A 44 12.10 1.77 -3.71
N SER A 45 11.07 1.05 -4.18
CA SER A 45 9.86 1.68 -4.70
C SER A 45 9.11 2.45 -3.63
N GLY A 46 8.98 1.90 -2.42
CA GLY A 46 8.32 2.54 -1.28
C GLY A 46 8.99 3.86 -0.89
N ILE A 47 10.32 3.84 -0.74
CA ILE A 47 11.09 5.04 -0.39
C ILE A 47 11.00 6.08 -1.50
N TYR A 48 11.21 5.71 -2.77
CA TYR A 48 11.09 6.65 -3.89
C TYR A 48 9.69 7.27 -4.00
N ASN A 49 8.62 6.50 -3.78
CA ASN A 49 7.25 7.03 -3.81
C ASN A 49 7.02 8.07 -2.70
N LEU A 50 7.54 7.81 -1.50
CA LEU A 50 7.48 8.76 -0.39
C LEU A 50 8.31 10.01 -0.68
N ALA A 51 9.53 9.83 -1.20
CA ALA A 51 10.43 10.91 -1.58
C ALA A 51 9.80 11.79 -2.67
N TYR A 52 9.20 11.20 -3.69
CA TYR A 52 8.47 11.90 -4.74
C TYR A 52 7.28 12.71 -4.19
N THR A 53 6.54 12.14 -3.25
CA THR A 53 5.40 12.85 -2.61
C THR A 53 5.89 14.08 -1.84
N ARG A 54 6.92 13.92 -1.02
CA ARG A 54 7.54 15.03 -0.29
C ARG A 54 8.14 16.07 -1.23
N PHE A 55 8.83 15.64 -2.28
CA PHE A 55 9.40 16.56 -3.26
C PHE A 55 8.33 17.40 -3.94
N LYS A 56 7.15 16.85 -4.28
CA LYS A 56 6.06 17.65 -4.86
C LYS A 56 5.59 18.77 -3.92
N GLU A 57 5.58 18.54 -2.61
CA GLU A 57 5.24 19.56 -1.62
C GLU A 57 6.32 20.66 -1.60
N VAL A 58 7.59 20.27 -1.50
CA VAL A 58 8.73 21.20 -1.57
C VAL A 58 8.74 21.97 -2.89
N TYR A 59 8.43 21.30 -3.99
CA TYR A 59 8.41 21.92 -5.32
C TYR A 59 7.33 23.00 -5.39
N ARG A 60 6.12 22.65 -4.94
CA ARG A 60 4.99 23.57 -4.87
C ARG A 60 5.31 24.80 -4.02
N GLU A 61 5.98 24.61 -2.88
CA GLU A 61 6.34 25.71 -1.97
C GLU A 61 7.45 26.61 -2.51
N LYS A 62 8.49 26.03 -3.14
CA LYS A 62 9.67 26.80 -3.57
C LYS A 62 9.52 27.44 -4.95
N TYR A 63 8.88 26.74 -5.88
CA TYR A 63 8.90 27.12 -7.30
C TYR A 63 7.56 27.62 -7.80
N GLN A 64 6.44 27.24 -7.18
CA GLN A 64 5.11 27.62 -7.63
C GLN A 64 4.52 28.75 -6.78
N GLN A 65 3.84 29.66 -7.45
CA GLN A 65 3.06 30.71 -6.81
C GLN A 65 1.60 30.61 -7.23
N PHE A 66 0.72 30.71 -6.24
CA PHE A 66 -0.71 30.58 -6.46
C PHE A 66 -1.46 31.80 -5.96
N GLU A 67 -2.52 32.14 -6.67
CA GLU A 67 -3.55 33.07 -6.23
C GLU A 67 -4.75 32.31 -5.70
N TYR A 68 -5.37 32.86 -4.67
CA TYR A 68 -6.59 32.33 -4.09
C TYR A 68 -7.75 33.23 -4.47
N ILE A 69 -8.64 32.73 -5.32
CA ILE A 69 -9.74 33.50 -5.88
C ILE A 69 -11.05 33.04 -5.23
N LEU A 70 -11.77 33.99 -4.63
CA LEU A 70 -13.12 33.76 -4.15
C LEU A 70 -14.08 33.60 -5.33
N THR A 71 -14.79 32.47 -5.39
CA THR A 71 -15.73 32.23 -6.51
C THR A 71 -17.09 32.89 -6.31
N GLY A 72 -17.34 33.47 -5.12
CA GLY A 72 -18.65 33.97 -4.70
C GLY A 72 -19.68 32.86 -4.42
N LYS A 73 -19.25 31.59 -4.41
CA LYS A 73 -20.07 30.48 -3.92
C LYS A 73 -19.73 30.20 -2.46
N HIS A 74 -20.71 29.70 -1.74
CA HIS A 74 -20.54 29.22 -0.37
C HIS A 74 -21.34 27.94 -0.13
N ARG A 75 -21.09 27.30 1.01
CA ARG A 75 -21.87 26.17 1.53
C ARG A 75 -22.10 26.33 3.04
N HIS A 76 -23.05 25.56 3.57
CA HIS A 76 -23.45 25.55 4.98
C HIS A 76 -23.36 24.11 5.52
N LYS A 77 -23.25 23.84 6.84
CA LYS A 77 -23.32 22.45 7.35
C LYS A 77 -24.61 21.73 6.97
N SER A 78 -25.70 22.48 6.78
CA SER A 78 -26.99 21.91 6.39
C SER A 78 -26.94 21.17 5.06
N HIS A 79 -25.99 21.50 4.16
CA HIS A 79 -25.77 20.74 2.93
C HIS A 79 -24.35 20.88 2.34
N PRO A 80 -23.82 19.83 1.70
CA PRO A 80 -22.48 19.88 1.11
C PRO A 80 -22.41 20.65 -0.22
N ALA A 81 -23.55 21.08 -0.80
CA ALA A 81 -23.60 21.71 -2.11
C ALA A 81 -23.10 23.17 -2.11
N TRP A 82 -22.17 23.49 -3.01
CA TRP A 82 -21.71 24.85 -3.26
C TRP A 82 -22.70 25.61 -4.13
N HIS A 83 -23.16 26.77 -3.67
CA HIS A 83 -24.12 27.60 -4.40
C HIS A 83 -23.81 29.09 -4.25
N ARG A 84 -24.34 29.93 -5.14
CA ARG A 84 -24.16 31.39 -5.06
C ARG A 84 -24.92 31.95 -3.88
N ALA A 85 -24.48 33.09 -3.34
CA ALA A 85 -25.22 33.78 -2.29
C ALA A 85 -26.63 34.23 -2.69
N SER A 86 -26.88 34.40 -4.00
CA SER A 86 -28.19 34.71 -4.54
C SER A 86 -29.15 33.50 -4.63
N THR A 87 -28.76 32.34 -4.13
CA THR A 87 -29.59 31.12 -4.20
C THR A 87 -30.74 31.22 -3.21
N ILE A 88 -31.97 30.97 -3.66
CA ILE A 88 -33.15 31.05 -2.81
C ILE A 88 -33.29 29.74 -2.03
N HIS A 89 -33.17 29.81 -0.71
CA HIS A 89 -33.45 28.69 0.18
C HIS A 89 -34.95 28.60 0.49
N LYS A 90 -35.45 27.37 0.64
CA LYS A 90 -36.84 27.13 1.07
C LYS A 90 -37.07 27.39 2.55
N ILE A 91 -35.99 27.33 3.35
CA ILE A 91 -35.95 27.52 4.80
C ILE A 91 -34.74 28.41 5.06
N GLU A 92 -34.85 29.35 6.01
CA GLU A 92 -33.74 30.22 6.38
C GLU A 92 -32.54 29.36 6.84
N PRO A 93 -31.41 29.40 6.13
CA PRO A 93 -30.27 28.56 6.44
C PRO A 93 -29.49 29.11 7.64
N ASP A 94 -28.94 28.21 8.46
CA ASP A 94 -27.98 28.57 9.48
C ASP A 94 -26.70 29.10 8.81
N HIS A 95 -26.35 30.35 9.12
CA HIS A 95 -25.17 31.04 8.60
C HIS A 95 -24.01 31.07 9.61
N SER A 96 -24.13 30.39 10.75
CA SER A 96 -23.11 30.39 11.81
C SER A 96 -21.79 29.72 11.38
N ASP A 97 -21.77 29.02 10.25
CA ASP A 97 -20.67 28.21 9.76
C ASP A 97 -20.46 28.29 8.25
N LEU A 98 -20.72 29.47 7.68
CA LEU A 98 -20.58 29.71 6.25
C LEU A 98 -19.13 29.49 5.79
N GLU A 99 -18.94 28.58 4.83
CA GLU A 99 -17.66 28.35 4.17
C GLU A 99 -17.69 28.95 2.77
N GLU A 100 -16.75 29.82 2.45
CA GLU A 100 -16.58 30.39 1.11
C GLU A 100 -15.77 29.45 0.22
N GLN A 101 -16.18 29.33 -1.04
CA GLN A 101 -15.42 28.57 -2.02
C GLN A 101 -14.27 29.41 -2.54
N ILE A 102 -13.07 28.96 -2.24
CA ILE A 102 -11.83 29.48 -2.78
C ILE A 102 -11.34 28.49 -3.85
N ILE A 103 -10.98 29.00 -5.02
CA ILE A 103 -10.23 28.24 -6.02
C ILE A 103 -8.79 28.73 -6.03
N GLU A 104 -7.89 27.78 -6.22
CA GLU A 104 -6.46 28.05 -6.37
C GLU A 104 -6.12 28.17 -7.86
N ARG A 105 -5.41 29.24 -8.24
CA ARG A 105 -4.92 29.47 -9.60
C ARG A 105 -3.41 29.59 -9.59
N LEU A 106 -2.72 28.75 -10.35
CA LEU A 106 -1.27 28.88 -10.58
C LEU A 106 -0.99 30.16 -11.37
N ILE A 107 -0.14 31.02 -10.81
CA ILE A 107 0.30 32.28 -11.44
C ILE A 107 1.66 32.09 -12.10
N GLU A 108 2.59 31.44 -11.41
CA GLU A 108 3.98 31.30 -11.83
C GLU A 108 4.50 29.92 -11.41
N ASP A 109 5.27 29.29 -12.28
CA ASP A 109 6.08 28.11 -11.96
C ASP A 109 7.53 28.35 -12.42
N ARG A 110 8.38 28.78 -11.48
CA ARG A 110 9.80 29.05 -11.75
C ARG A 110 10.62 27.78 -11.99
N GLY A 111 10.06 26.62 -11.70
CA GLY A 111 10.69 25.32 -11.91
C GLY A 111 10.24 24.64 -13.21
N GLU A 112 9.33 25.26 -13.98
CA GLU A 112 8.75 24.67 -15.18
C GLU A 112 9.84 24.18 -16.14
N GLY A 113 9.67 22.96 -16.67
CA GLY A 113 10.66 22.28 -17.50
C GLY A 113 11.83 21.65 -16.75
N ASN A 114 12.12 22.06 -15.50
CA ASN A 114 13.24 21.58 -14.70
C ASN A 114 12.84 20.59 -13.59
N PHE A 115 11.55 20.27 -13.43
CA PHE A 115 11.04 19.38 -12.36
C PHE A 115 11.87 18.11 -12.17
N LYS A 116 12.20 17.41 -13.26
CA LYS A 116 12.97 16.15 -13.20
C LYS A 116 14.39 16.38 -12.66
N GLN A 117 15.05 17.43 -13.12
CA GLN A 117 16.40 17.78 -12.67
C GLN A 117 16.37 18.15 -11.18
N LEU A 118 15.47 19.05 -10.79
CA LEU A 118 15.28 19.48 -9.41
C LEU A 118 14.94 18.30 -8.48
N TYR A 119 14.16 17.33 -8.97
CA TYR A 119 13.87 16.11 -8.23
C TYR A 119 15.14 15.29 -7.98
N HIS A 120 15.98 15.09 -9.00
CA HIS A 120 17.22 14.33 -8.85
C HIS A 120 18.24 15.04 -7.94
N GLU A 121 18.35 16.36 -8.06
CA GLU A 121 19.17 17.18 -7.15
C GLU A 121 18.67 17.04 -5.70
N TRP A 122 17.36 17.18 -5.50
CA TRP A 122 16.75 17.00 -4.18
C TRP A 122 16.95 15.59 -3.62
N LEU A 123 16.84 14.54 -4.44
CA LEU A 123 17.12 13.16 -4.01
C LEU A 123 18.56 13.01 -3.51
N ALA A 124 19.53 13.60 -4.21
CA ALA A 124 20.94 13.56 -3.83
C ALA A 124 21.21 14.37 -2.55
N GLU A 125 20.66 15.59 -2.45
CA GLU A 125 20.78 16.44 -1.27
C GLU A 125 20.19 15.79 0.00
N ASN A 126 19.14 14.99 -0.16
CA ASN A 126 18.45 14.32 0.95
C ASN A 126 18.96 12.88 1.19
N GLY A 127 20.01 12.46 0.49
CA GLY A 127 20.64 11.15 0.67
C GLY A 127 19.68 9.97 0.49
N ILE A 128 18.74 10.07 -0.47
CA ILE A 128 17.69 9.07 -0.62
C ILE A 128 18.24 7.73 -1.09
N GLU A 129 19.27 7.72 -1.93
CA GLU A 129 19.90 6.46 -2.37
C GLU A 129 20.64 5.77 -1.21
N GLU A 130 21.36 6.52 -0.36
CA GLU A 130 22.00 5.93 0.82
C GLU A 130 20.96 5.34 1.79
N LEU A 131 19.85 6.05 2.02
CA LEU A 131 18.74 5.52 2.82
C LEU A 131 18.18 4.21 2.25
N ILE A 132 18.02 4.12 0.92
CA ILE A 132 17.56 2.90 0.26
C ILE A 132 18.56 1.75 0.48
N GLU A 133 19.85 2.00 0.31
CA GLU A 133 20.89 0.99 0.51
C GLU A 133 20.94 0.49 1.96
N GLU A 134 20.82 1.39 2.93
CA GLU A 134 20.77 1.05 4.36
C GLU A 134 19.56 0.17 4.70
N GLU A 135 18.37 0.53 4.23
CA GLU A 135 17.14 -0.23 4.47
C GLU A 135 17.17 -1.60 3.78
N ILE A 136 17.72 -1.67 2.55
CA ILE A 136 17.95 -2.95 1.86
C ILE A 136 18.89 -3.83 2.67
N LYS A 137 20.01 -3.28 3.17
CA LYS A 137 20.98 -4.01 3.96
C LYS A 137 20.35 -4.57 5.24
N LYS A 138 19.57 -3.76 5.98
CA LYS A 138 18.83 -4.21 7.17
C LYS A 138 17.90 -5.38 6.85
N ALA A 139 17.11 -5.27 5.77
CA ALA A 139 16.19 -6.33 5.35
C ALA A 139 16.92 -7.62 4.92
N GLU A 140 18.08 -7.50 4.27
CA GLU A 140 18.92 -8.65 3.92
C GLU A 140 19.52 -9.35 5.15
N GLU A 141 19.98 -8.58 6.14
CA GLU A 141 20.50 -9.10 7.41
C GLU A 141 19.40 -9.81 8.20
N GLU A 142 18.22 -9.22 8.31
CA GLU A 142 17.04 -9.84 8.93
C GLU A 142 16.65 -11.13 8.21
N SER A 143 16.57 -11.12 6.87
CA SER A 143 16.28 -12.32 6.08
C SER A 143 17.36 -13.41 6.25
N ALA A 144 18.62 -13.03 6.46
CA ALA A 144 19.73 -13.97 6.63
C ALA A 144 19.84 -14.54 8.05
N SER A 145 19.29 -13.85 9.06
CA SER A 145 19.30 -14.30 10.46
C SER A 145 18.46 -15.58 10.67
N PHE A 146 17.36 -15.71 9.91
CA PHE A 146 16.27 -16.67 10.13
C PHE A 146 15.54 -16.53 11.49
N GLU A 147 15.75 -15.44 12.23
CA GLU A 147 15.17 -15.23 13.55
C GLU A 147 13.63 -15.25 13.54
N HIS A 148 13.03 -14.56 12.56
CA HIS A 148 11.58 -14.52 12.37
C HIS A 148 11.11 -15.38 11.19
N ALA A 149 11.98 -16.26 10.69
CA ALA A 149 11.67 -17.04 9.51
C ALA A 149 10.74 -18.22 9.86
N ILE A 150 9.73 -18.40 9.01
CA ILE A 150 8.85 -19.56 9.03
C ILE A 150 9.12 -20.45 7.82
N VAL A 151 8.79 -21.73 7.97
CA VAL A 151 8.86 -22.70 6.87
C VAL A 151 7.47 -22.85 6.27
N LEU A 152 7.34 -22.59 4.98
CA LEU A 152 6.10 -22.81 4.23
C LEU A 152 6.36 -23.71 3.03
N CYS A 153 5.39 -24.52 2.61
CA CYS A 153 5.46 -25.12 1.29
C CYS A 153 5.27 -24.04 0.22
N LYS A 154 5.75 -24.27 -1.01
CA LYS A 154 5.64 -23.30 -2.12
C LYS A 154 4.21 -22.78 -2.33
N SER A 155 3.20 -23.63 -2.17
CA SER A 155 1.80 -23.23 -2.33
C SER A 155 1.32 -22.28 -1.23
N CYS A 156 1.65 -22.56 0.03
CA CYS A 156 1.30 -21.67 1.15
C CYS A 156 2.07 -20.35 1.09
N HIS A 157 3.35 -20.39 0.71
CA HIS A 157 4.13 -19.18 0.50
C HIS A 157 3.53 -18.30 -0.62
N PHE A 158 3.16 -18.90 -1.75
CA PHE A 158 2.48 -18.17 -2.83
C PHE A 158 1.15 -17.55 -2.38
N ALA A 159 0.34 -18.29 -1.59
CA ALA A 159 -0.90 -17.77 -1.03
C ALA A 159 -0.64 -16.57 -0.10
N SER A 160 0.37 -16.63 0.76
CA SER A 160 0.79 -15.52 1.63
C SER A 160 1.12 -14.25 0.83
N MET A 161 1.91 -14.38 -0.24
CA MET A 161 2.24 -13.25 -1.14
C MET A 161 1.00 -12.64 -1.83
N LYS A 162 -0.12 -13.38 -1.92
CA LYS A 162 -1.39 -12.90 -2.47
C LYS A 162 -2.36 -12.39 -1.40
N GLY A 163 -1.92 -12.22 -0.16
CA GLY A 163 -2.78 -11.81 0.95
C GLY A 163 -3.84 -12.86 1.29
N MET A 164 -3.50 -14.13 1.08
CA MET A 164 -4.36 -15.26 1.40
C MET A 164 -3.77 -16.10 2.52
N GLU A 165 -4.65 -16.71 3.30
CA GLU A 165 -4.30 -17.61 4.41
C GLU A 165 -5.12 -18.89 4.35
N ILE A 166 -4.71 -19.92 5.09
CA ILE A 166 -5.46 -21.18 5.12
C ILE A 166 -6.80 -20.98 5.85
N CYS A 167 -7.87 -21.56 5.32
CA CYS A 167 -9.18 -21.48 5.96
C CYS A 167 -9.12 -22.13 7.35
N PRO A 168 -9.48 -21.41 8.43
CA PRO A 168 -9.38 -21.94 9.78
C PRO A 168 -10.35 -23.10 10.01
N ARG A 169 -11.45 -23.16 9.25
CA ARG A 169 -12.50 -24.17 9.38
C ARG A 169 -12.16 -25.50 8.72
N CYS A 170 -11.77 -25.48 7.43
CA CYS A 170 -11.52 -26.72 6.69
C CYS A 170 -10.04 -27.09 6.56
N ARG A 171 -9.12 -26.13 6.80
CA ARG A 171 -7.65 -26.28 6.62
C ARG A 171 -7.22 -26.85 5.26
N LYS A 172 -8.09 -26.79 4.25
CA LYS A 172 -7.88 -27.35 2.91
C LYS A 172 -7.82 -26.29 1.82
N ARG A 173 -8.59 -25.21 1.96
CA ARG A 173 -8.68 -24.11 0.98
C ARG A 173 -8.10 -22.84 1.54
N TYR A 174 -7.56 -21.99 0.66
CA TYR A 174 -7.16 -20.64 1.03
C TYR A 174 -8.36 -19.69 1.06
N LYS A 175 -8.26 -18.64 1.86
CA LYS A 175 -9.19 -17.52 1.92
C LYS A 175 -8.42 -16.21 1.87
N SER A 176 -9.05 -15.14 1.38
CA SER A 176 -8.48 -13.79 1.57
C SER A 176 -8.56 -13.41 3.04
N SER A 177 -7.57 -12.68 3.53
CA SER A 177 -7.56 -12.12 4.90
C SER A 177 -8.81 -11.30 5.24
N ARG A 178 -9.52 -10.79 4.23
CA ARG A 178 -10.77 -10.01 4.39
C ARG A 178 -11.98 -10.85 4.79
N TYR A 179 -11.94 -12.17 4.64
CA TYR A 179 -13.06 -13.07 4.95
C TYR A 179 -12.72 -13.97 6.12
N GLU A 180 -13.72 -14.38 6.91
CA GLU A 180 -13.50 -15.27 8.06
C GLU A 180 -13.13 -16.71 7.62
N THR A 181 -13.78 -17.22 6.55
CA THR A 181 -13.57 -18.56 6.03
C THR A 181 -13.45 -18.56 4.49
N CYS A 182 -13.09 -19.72 3.91
CA CYS A 182 -13.20 -19.90 2.46
C CYS A 182 -14.67 -19.94 2.01
N PHE A 183 -14.90 -19.73 0.71
CA PHE A 183 -16.23 -19.72 0.10
C PHE A 183 -17.07 -20.96 0.44
N ASP A 184 -16.47 -22.15 0.36
CA ASP A 184 -17.14 -23.42 0.67
C ASP A 184 -17.60 -23.55 2.12
N CYS A 185 -16.90 -22.88 3.04
CA CYS A 185 -17.19 -22.89 4.46
C CYS A 185 -18.21 -21.84 4.88
N LEU A 186 -18.65 -20.97 3.96
CA LEU A 186 -19.72 -20.01 4.21
C LEU A 186 -21.07 -20.72 4.32
N PRO A 187 -22.05 -20.12 5.04
CA PRO A 187 -23.45 -20.51 4.94
C PRO A 187 -23.98 -20.36 3.51
N GLU A 188 -24.94 -21.21 3.12
CA GLU A 188 -25.43 -21.28 1.75
C GLU A 188 -26.06 -19.96 1.26
N GLU A 189 -26.77 -19.25 2.14
CA GLU A 189 -27.34 -17.93 1.84
C GLU A 189 -26.26 -16.92 1.45
N LYS A 190 -25.14 -16.86 2.20
CA LYS A 190 -24.00 -15.98 1.85
C LYS A 190 -23.33 -16.38 0.54
N LYS A 191 -23.31 -17.67 0.19
CA LYS A 191 -22.76 -18.11 -1.10
C LYS A 191 -23.61 -17.61 -2.27
N LYS A 192 -24.94 -17.73 -2.16
CA LYS A 192 -25.88 -17.24 -3.18
C LYS A 192 -25.71 -15.73 -3.42
N ASP A 193 -25.62 -14.94 -2.35
CA ASP A 193 -25.41 -13.48 -2.45
C ASP A 193 -24.12 -13.11 -3.20
N ILE A 194 -23.02 -13.81 -2.91
CA ILE A 194 -21.73 -13.57 -3.59
C ILE A 194 -21.82 -13.93 -5.07
N LEU A 195 -22.45 -15.06 -5.40
CA LEU A 195 -22.61 -15.51 -6.78
C LEU A 195 -23.52 -14.56 -7.58
N ALA A 196 -24.60 -14.07 -6.97
CA ALA A 196 -25.49 -13.08 -7.59
C ALA A 196 -24.72 -11.79 -7.96
N ARG A 197 -23.97 -11.22 -7.02
CA ARG A 197 -23.14 -10.02 -7.25
C ARG A 197 -22.06 -10.20 -8.33
N GLN A 198 -21.52 -11.42 -8.46
CA GLN A 198 -20.53 -11.71 -9.50
C GLN A 198 -21.16 -11.78 -10.89
N ASN A 199 -22.39 -12.27 -11.00
CA ASN A 199 -23.13 -12.32 -12.25
C ASN A 199 -23.55 -10.92 -12.70
N GLU A 200 -23.99 -10.05 -11.78
CA GLU A 200 -24.32 -8.65 -12.07
C GLU A 200 -23.12 -7.86 -12.63
N LYS A 201 -21.91 -8.12 -12.13
CA LYS A 201 -20.68 -7.46 -12.60
C LYS A 201 -20.17 -7.94 -13.97
N LYS A 202 -20.70 -9.07 -14.46
CA LYS A 202 -20.33 -9.65 -15.77
C LYS A 202 -21.35 -9.33 -16.85
N SER A 203 -22.53 -8.81 -16.47
CA SER A 203 -23.56 -8.33 -17.39
C SER A 203 -23.36 -6.85 -17.71
#